data_AF-A0AAD9ZHD2-F1
#
_entry.id   AF-A0AAD9ZHD2-F1
#
_cell.length_a   1.000
_cell.length_b   1.000
_cell.length_c   1.000
_cell.angle_alpha   90.00
_cell.angle_beta   90.00
_cell.angle_gamma   90.00
#
_symmetry.space_group_name_H-M   'P 1'
#
loop_
_entity.id
_entity.type
_entity.pdbx_description
1 polymer ?
#
loop_
_entity_poly.entity_id
_entity_poly.type
_entity_poly.pdbx_seq_one_letter_code
_entity_poly.pdbx_strand_id
1 'polypeptide(L)'
;MSIIYLVPQLPIAASFEVVVYLVEELHDKDAYKTFYEDLEDANIFIGSLIFVEELALKVKAAVEKERDRLDAVLVFPSMHEVMRLNKLGSFSMSQLG
;
A
#
# COMPACT_ATOMS: atom_id res chain seq x y z
N MET A 1 -7.37 8.82 3.85
CA MET A 1 -6.01 9.15 3.39
C MET A 1 -5.73 8.22 2.23
N SER A 2 -5.69 8.71 1.00
CA SER A 2 -6.00 7.90 -0.19
C SER A 2 -4.87 6.98 -0.68
N ILE A 3 -5.17 5.69 -0.83
CA ILE A 3 -4.36 4.71 -1.56
C ILE A 3 -4.76 4.78 -3.04
N ILE A 4 -3.81 4.70 -3.98
CA ILE A 4 -4.05 4.85 -5.43
C ILE A 4 -3.42 3.66 -6.15
N TYR A 5 -4.24 2.87 -6.87
CA TYR A 5 -3.80 1.77 -7.72
C TYR A 5 -3.85 2.21 -9.20
N LEU A 6 -2.94 1.71 -10.06
CA LEU A 6 -2.91 2.03 -11.48
C LEU A 6 -2.81 0.73 -12.30
N VAL A 7 -3.85 0.38 -13.08
CA VAL A 7 -3.86 -0.75 -14.02
C VAL A 7 -3.67 -0.21 -15.45
N PRO A 8 -2.69 -0.65 -16.25
CA PRO A 8 -2.54 -0.16 -17.62
C PRO A 8 -3.45 -0.92 -18.61
N GLN A 9 -4.21 -0.17 -19.44
CA GLN A 9 -4.81 -0.65 -20.69
C GLN A 9 -4.45 0.29 -21.86
N LEU A 10 -4.40 -0.26 -23.08
CA LEU A 10 -3.96 0.26 -24.40
C LEU A 10 -4.41 1.70 -24.82
N PRO A 11 -3.84 2.31 -25.91
CA PRO A 11 -2.97 3.49 -25.84
C PRO A 11 -3.64 4.88 -26.02
N ILE A 12 -4.95 5.05 -25.75
CA ILE A 12 -5.59 6.37 -26.02
C ILE A 12 -6.16 7.03 -24.76
N ALA A 13 -6.37 6.29 -23.67
CA ALA A 13 -6.64 6.84 -22.35
C ALA A 13 -6.19 5.85 -21.28
N ALA A 14 -5.39 6.30 -20.30
CA ALA A 14 -5.10 5.49 -19.13
C ALA A 14 -6.30 5.55 -18.17
N SER A 15 -6.89 4.39 -17.88
CA SER A 15 -7.94 4.22 -16.87
C SER A 15 -7.33 3.68 -15.60
N PHE A 16 -7.76 4.18 -14.45
CA PHE A 16 -7.24 3.77 -13.16
C PHE A 16 -8.39 3.53 -12.18
N GLU A 17 -8.19 2.57 -11.28
CA GLU A 17 -9.09 2.30 -10.17
C GLU A 17 -8.41 2.68 -8.86
N VAL A 18 -9.11 3.43 -8.02
CA VAL A 18 -8.55 4.03 -6.82
C VAL A 18 -9.43 3.66 -5.64
N VAL A 19 -8.90 2.82 -4.75
CA VAL A 19 -9.57 2.43 -3.51
C VAL A 19 -8.83 3.04 -2.33
N VAL A 20 -9.59 3.69 -1.44
CA VAL A 20 -9.04 4.55 -0.38
C VAL A 20 -9.57 4.11 0.96
N TYR A 21 -8.64 3.99 1.92
CA TYR A 21 -8.95 3.76 3.31
C TYR A 21 -8.41 4.88 4.19
N LEU A 22 -9.17 5.34 5.17
CA LEU A 22 -8.56 5.97 6.33
C LEU A 22 -7.89 4.89 7.16
N VAL A 23 -6.70 5.18 7.72
CA VAL A 23 -5.97 4.16 8.48
C VAL A 23 -6.81 3.69 9.68
N GLU A 24 -7.58 4.60 10.27
CA GLU A 24 -8.52 4.38 11.35
C GLU A 24 -9.65 3.41 10.98
N GLU A 25 -10.05 3.33 9.70
CA GLU A 25 -11.08 2.38 9.25
C GLU A 25 -10.59 0.93 9.36
N LEU A 26 -9.27 0.71 9.34
CA LEU A 26 -8.68 -0.63 9.47
C LEU A 26 -8.75 -1.20 10.91
N HIS A 27 -9.35 -0.47 11.85
CA HIS A 27 -9.82 -1.07 13.10
C HIS A 27 -11.04 -1.98 12.89
N ASP A 28 -11.90 -1.63 11.93
CA ASP A 28 -13.04 -2.45 11.57
C ASP A 28 -12.59 -3.71 10.82
N LYS A 29 -13.18 -4.85 11.19
CA LYS A 29 -12.75 -6.16 10.68
C LYS A 29 -13.17 -6.36 9.23
N ASP A 30 -14.31 -5.81 8.83
CA ASP A 30 -14.82 -5.97 7.48
C ASP A 30 -14.04 -5.05 6.53
N ALA A 31 -13.79 -3.80 6.94
CA ALA A 31 -12.91 -2.89 6.21
C ALA A 31 -11.49 -3.47 6.04
N TYR A 32 -10.94 -4.07 7.11
CA TYR A 32 -9.63 -4.72 7.03
C TYR A 32 -9.64 -5.96 6.11
N LYS A 33 -10.74 -6.71 6.07
CA LYS A 33 -10.90 -7.85 5.14
C LYS A 33 -10.95 -7.38 3.69
N THR A 34 -11.75 -6.36 3.38
CA THR A 34 -11.83 -5.79 2.04
C THR A 34 -10.48 -5.18 1.63
N PHE A 35 -9.75 -4.55 2.55
CA PHE A 35 -8.40 -4.07 2.28
C PHE A 35 -7.43 -5.18 1.84
N TYR A 36 -7.54 -6.42 2.36
CA TYR A 36 -6.76 -7.56 1.85
C TYR A 36 -7.16 -7.92 0.41
N GLU A 37 -8.46 -7.99 0.15
CA GLU A 37 -9.01 -8.35 -1.17
C GLU A 37 -8.59 -7.31 -2.22
N ASP A 38 -8.68 -6.01 -1.91
CA ASP A 38 -8.23 -4.94 -2.81
C ASP A 38 -6.72 -4.96 -3.02
N LEU A 39 -5.96 -5.33 -1.98
CA LEU A 39 -4.53 -5.54 -2.14
C LEU A 39 -4.31 -6.63 -3.17
N GLU A 40 -4.96 -7.80 -3.13
CA GLU A 40 -4.78 -8.92 -4.07
C GLU A 40 -4.86 -8.51 -5.56
N ASP A 41 -5.70 -7.53 -5.88
CA ASP A 41 -5.87 -7.03 -7.26
C ASP A 41 -5.03 -5.78 -7.58
N ALA A 42 -4.38 -5.19 -6.57
CA ALA A 42 -3.59 -3.98 -6.70
C ALA A 42 -2.30 -4.13 -7.54
N ASN A 43 -1.93 -3.07 -8.26
CA ASN A 43 -0.60 -2.89 -8.83
C ASN A 43 0.35 -2.06 -7.94
N ILE A 44 -0.16 -1.01 -7.29
CA ILE A 44 0.66 -0.01 -6.58
C ILE A 44 0.08 0.29 -5.21
N PHE A 45 0.79 -0.01 -4.13
CA PHE A 45 0.40 0.44 -2.79
C PHE A 45 0.96 1.83 -2.48
N ILE A 46 0.15 2.71 -1.91
CA ILE A 46 0.57 4.02 -1.39
C ILE A 46 0.12 4.17 0.07
N GLY A 47 1.07 4.37 0.99
CA GLY A 47 0.81 4.65 2.40
C GLY A 47 1.41 5.99 2.84
N SER A 48 0.73 6.71 3.75
CA SER A 48 1.21 8.00 4.28
C SER A 48 0.63 8.31 5.66
N LEU A 49 1.44 8.93 6.51
CA LEU A 49 1.11 9.36 7.89
C LEU A 49 0.51 8.26 8.77
N ILE A 50 0.97 7.01 8.61
CA ILE A 50 0.52 5.89 9.43
C ILE A 50 1.35 5.88 10.72
N PHE A 51 0.82 6.48 11.79
CA PHE A 51 1.53 6.68 13.07
C PHE A 51 0.94 5.93 14.28
N VAL A 52 -0.13 5.17 14.07
CA VAL A 52 -0.74 4.34 15.12
C VAL A 52 -0.13 2.93 15.04
N GLU A 53 0.55 2.50 16.10
CA GLU A 53 1.34 1.26 16.13
C GLU A 53 0.55 0.01 15.74
N GLU A 54 -0.63 -0.20 16.34
CA GLU A 54 -1.48 -1.36 16.03
C GLU A 54 -1.85 -1.41 14.54
N LEU A 55 -2.23 -0.26 13.97
CA LEU A 55 -2.63 -0.14 12.57
C LEU A 55 -1.43 -0.24 11.63
N ALA A 56 -0.28 0.30 12.02
CA ALA A 56 0.97 0.17 11.28
C ALA A 56 1.38 -1.30 11.13
N LEU A 57 1.28 -2.09 12.20
CA LEU A 57 1.56 -3.52 12.17
C LEU A 57 0.55 -4.30 11.31
N LYS A 58 -0.73 -3.92 11.35
CA LYS A 58 -1.77 -4.49 10.46
C LYS A 58 -1.51 -4.19 8.99
N VAL A 59 -1.26 -2.94 8.64
CA VAL A 59 -0.94 -2.52 7.26
C VAL A 59 0.32 -3.24 6.79
N LYS A 60 1.36 -3.31 7.62
CA LYS A 60 2.58 -4.06 7.31
C LYS A 60 2.26 -5.52 7.00
N ALA A 61 1.55 -6.22 7.88
CA ALA A 61 1.23 -7.63 7.69
C ALA A 61 0.41 -7.89 6.42
N ALA A 62 -0.46 -6.96 6.04
CA ALA A 62 -1.25 -7.07 4.81
C ALA A 62 -0.39 -6.86 3.55
N VAL A 63 0.35 -5.75 3.51
CA VAL A 63 1.16 -5.37 2.34
C VAL A 63 2.35 -6.30 2.15
N GLU A 64 2.95 -6.85 3.22
CA GLU A 64 4.09 -7.79 3.11
C GLU A 64 3.75 -9.03 2.29
N LYS A 65 2.52 -9.54 2.36
CA LYS A 65 2.10 -10.73 1.59
C LYS A 65 2.14 -10.48 0.08
N GLU A 66 1.83 -9.25 -0.31
CA GLU A 66 1.62 -8.85 -1.68
C GLU A 66 2.80 -8.06 -2.27
N ARG A 67 3.75 -7.63 -1.41
CA ARG A 67 4.85 -6.73 -1.75
C ARG A 67 5.66 -7.17 -2.95
N ASP A 68 5.93 -8.48 -3.07
CA ASP A 68 6.78 -8.98 -4.15
C ASP A 68 6.08 -8.95 -5.51
N ARG A 69 4.75 -9.10 -5.57
CA ARG A 69 3.98 -8.95 -6.82
C ARG A 69 3.63 -7.51 -7.16
N LEU A 70 3.46 -6.63 -6.16
CA LEU A 70 3.15 -5.22 -6.39
C LEU A 70 4.27 -4.57 -7.22
N ASP A 71 3.89 -3.83 -8.27
CA ASP A 71 4.84 -3.13 -9.13
C ASP A 71 5.60 -2.04 -8.35
N ALA A 72 4.90 -1.37 -7.44
CA ALA A 72 5.50 -0.41 -6.52
C ALA A 72 4.79 -0.39 -5.15
N VAL A 73 5.57 -0.08 -4.13
CA VAL A 73 5.10 0.18 -2.76
C VAL A 73 5.72 1.50 -2.34
N LEU A 74 4.90 2.53 -2.16
CA LEU A 74 5.30 3.89 -1.83
C LEU A 74 4.79 4.25 -0.44
N VAL A 75 5.68 4.36 0.53
CA VAL A 75 5.36 4.75 1.89
C VAL A 75 6.05 6.05 2.22
N PHE A 76 5.25 7.12 2.23
CA PHE A 76 5.63 8.45 2.73
C PHE A 76 5.73 8.43 4.27
N PRO A 77 6.34 9.47 4.90
CA PRO A 77 6.67 9.45 6.33
C PRO A 77 5.56 8.89 7.22
N SER A 78 5.88 7.77 7.87
CA SER A 78 5.00 6.91 8.68
C SER A 78 5.86 6.18 9.72
N MET A 79 5.30 5.24 10.49
CA MET A 79 6.10 4.36 11.34
C MET A 79 7.13 3.55 10.54
N HIS A 80 8.29 3.30 11.16
CA HIS A 80 9.44 2.64 10.54
C HIS A 80 9.08 1.27 9.97
N GLU A 81 8.19 0.54 10.65
CA GLU A 81 7.67 -0.76 10.29
C GLU A 81 7.02 -0.75 8.90
N VAL A 82 6.27 0.31 8.58
CA VAL A 82 5.60 0.48 7.28
C VAL A 82 6.56 1.08 6.26
N MET A 83 7.42 2.01 6.67
CA MET A 83 8.40 2.64 5.75
C MET A 83 9.35 1.62 5.11
N ARG A 84 9.69 0.54 5.81
CA ARG A 84 10.53 -0.57 5.30
C ARG A 84 9.90 -1.32 4.12
N LEU A 85 8.60 -1.16 3.88
CA LEU A 85 7.89 -1.81 2.78
C LEU A 85 8.19 -1.18 1.43
N ASN A 86 8.74 0.04 1.40
CA ASN A 86 9.03 0.76 0.16
C ASN A 86 9.77 -0.12 -0.87
N LYS A 87 9.27 -0.08 -2.11
CA LYS A 87 9.75 -0.84 -3.26
C LYS A 87 9.45 -0.03 -4.52
N LEU A 88 10.46 0.29 -5.32
CA LEU A 88 10.24 0.91 -6.64
C LEU A 88 11.31 0.42 -7.62
N GLY A 89 10.99 -0.58 -8.43
CA GLY A 89 11.99 -1.24 -9.28
C GLY A 89 13.12 -1.88 -8.45
N SER A 90 14.39 -1.67 -8.83
CA SER A 90 15.54 -2.09 -8.03
C SER A 90 15.83 -1.19 -6.82
N PHE A 91 15.06 -0.12 -6.65
CA PHE A 91 15.17 0.76 -5.50
C PHE A 91 14.46 0.14 -4.28
N SER A 92 15.23 -0.06 -3.22
CA SER A 92 14.76 -0.56 -1.92
C SER A 92 15.33 0.35 -0.84
N MET A 93 14.59 0.54 0.26
CA MET A 93 15.05 1.34 1.42
C MET A 93 16.38 0.85 2.02
N SER A 94 16.83 -0.37 1.72
CA SER A 94 18.18 -0.86 2.02
C SER A 94 19.32 -0.07 1.35
N GLN A 95 19.00 0.83 0.41
CA GLN A 95 19.96 1.70 -0.28
C GLN A 95 19.97 3.13 0.27
N LEU A 96 19.13 3.41 1.28
CA LEU A 96 19.13 4.67 2.03
C LEU A 96 19.83 4.45 3.38
N GLY A 97 21.16 4.50 3.37
CA GLY A 97 22.02 4.60 4.57
C GLY A 97 22.23 3.30 5.35
#